data_AF-A0A846PY14-F1
#
_entry.id   AF-A0A846PY14-F1
#
_cell.length_a   1.000
_cell.length_b   1.000
_cell.length_c   1.000
_cell.angle_alpha   90.00
_cell.angle_beta   90.00
_cell.angle_gamma   90.00
#
_symmetry.space_group_name_H-M   'P 1'
#
loop_
_entity.id
_entity.type
_entity.pdbx_description
1 polymer ?
#
loop_
_entity_poly.entity_id
_entity_poly.type
_entity_poly.pdbx_seq_one_letter_code
_entity_poly.pdbx_strand_id
1 'polypeptide(L)' 'MNTREEILSHLKEMLKMENQAYNMYSDLASSVDAPALKNFFLEIAEEEKNHAKIVSELIKVCGEG' A
#
# COMPACT_ATOMS: atom_id res chain seq x y z
N MET A 1 27.43 5.02 -3.42
CA MET A 1 26.03 4.91 -2.99
C MET A 1 25.89 3.54 -2.34
N ASN A 2 25.28 3.45 -1.16
CA ASN A 2 25.18 2.18 -0.42
C ASN A 2 23.92 1.45 -0.89
N THR A 3 24.07 0.23 -1.43
CA THR A 3 22.96 -0.59 -1.95
C THR A 3 21.83 -0.77 -0.93
N ARG A 4 22.12 -0.80 0.37
CA ARG A 4 21.09 -0.88 1.41
C ARG A 4 20.25 0.39 1.47
N GLU A 5 20.88 1.56 1.38
CA GLU A 5 20.16 2.84 1.43
C GLU A 5 19.23 3.00 0.22
N GLU A 6 19.67 2.53 -0.96
CA GLU A 6 18.86 2.49 -2.17
C GLU A 6 17.63 1.57 -2.01
N ILE A 7 17.84 0.35 -1.51
CA ILE A 7 16.75 -0.60 -1.22
C ILE A 7 15.74 0.01 -0.26
N LEU A 8 16.21 0.63 0.83
CA LEU A 8 15.32 1.28 1.80
C LEU A 8 14.57 2.47 1.20
N SER A 9 15.19 3.22 0.30
CA SER A 9 14.52 4.30 -0.43
C SER A 9 13.37 3.78 -1.27
N HIS A 10 13.61 2.74 -2.09
CA HIS A 10 12.59 2.15 -2.94
C HIS A 10 11.47 1.47 -2.15
N LEU A 11 11.78 0.81 -1.03
CA LEU A 11 10.74 0.24 -0.16
C LEU A 11 9.85 1.33 0.46
N LYS A 12 10.40 2.50 0.82
CA LYS A 12 9.60 3.64 1.31
C LYS A 12 8.72 4.23 0.23
N GLU A 13 9.21 4.32 -1.01
CA GLU A 13 8.41 4.74 -2.17
C GLU A 13 7.27 3.76 -2.43
N MET A 14 7.56 2.46 -2.41
CA MET A 14 6.55 1.41 -2.55
C MET A 14 5.49 1.51 -1.45
N LEU A 15 5.88 1.63 -0.17
CA LEU A 15 4.94 1.79 0.94
C LEU A 15 4.04 3.02 0.77
N LYS A 16 4.59 4.13 0.26
CA LYS A 16 3.80 5.32 -0.04
C LYS A 16 2.77 5.04 -1.13
N MET A 17 3.14 4.32 -2.18
CA MET A 17 2.24 3.94 -3.28
C MET A 17 1.09 3.05 -2.78
N GLU A 18 1.38 2.03 -1.97
CA GLU A 18 0.35 1.14 -1.40
C GLU A 18 -0.68 1.92 -0.58
N ASN A 19 -0.22 2.85 0.28
CA ASN A 19 -1.11 3.69 1.07
C ASN A 19 -1.93 4.68 0.20
N GLN A 20 -1.36 5.17 -0.90
CA GLN A 20 -2.09 6.01 -1.85
C GLN A 20 -3.16 5.22 -2.60
N ALA A 21 -2.85 3.99 -3.01
CA ALA A 21 -3.81 3.09 -3.66
C ALA A 21 -4.96 2.72 -2.71
N TYR A 22 -4.65 2.37 -1.45
CA TYR A 22 -5.65 2.15 -0.40
C TYR A 22 -6.65 3.31 -0.28
N ASN A 23 -6.13 4.54 -0.18
CA ASN A 23 -6.97 5.73 -0.08
C ASN A 23 -7.80 5.94 -1.35
N MET A 24 -7.18 5.78 -2.52
CA MET A 24 -7.87 5.94 -3.81
C MET A 24 -9.05 4.97 -3.94
N TYR A 25 -8.85 3.69 -3.62
CA TYR A 25 -9.91 2.69 -3.68
C TYR A 25 -10.97 2.89 -2.60
N SER A 26 -10.58 3.35 -1.41
CA SER A 26 -11.53 3.74 -0.36
C SER A 26 -12.41 4.92 -0.79
N ASP A 27 -11.81 5.93 -1.43
CA ASP A 27 -12.52 7.09 -1.96
C ASP A 27 -13.46 6.69 -3.11
N LEU A 28 -13.02 5.82 -4.02
CA LEU A 28 -13.86 5.27 -5.09
C LEU A 28 -15.04 4.45 -4.52
N ALA A 29 -14.81 3.64 -3.49
CA ALA A 29 -15.89 2.91 -2.81
C ALA A 29 -16.93 3.86 -2.18
N SER A 30 -16.50 5.06 -1.75
CA SER A 30 -17.39 6.06 -1.17
C SER A 30 -18.17 6.88 -2.22
N SER A 31 -17.68 6.93 -3.47
CA SER A 31 -18.25 7.74 -4.54
C SER A 31 -19.23 7.01 -5.44
N VAL A 32 -19.44 5.70 -5.22
CA VAL A 32 -20.34 4.87 -6.02
C VAL A 32 -21.56 4.39 -5.22
N ASP A 33 -22.73 4.44 -5.84
CA ASP A 33 -23.99 3.98 -5.22
C ASP A 33 -24.23 2.48 -5.38
N ALA A 34 -23.68 1.88 -6.44
CA ALA A 34 -23.89 0.47 -6.77
C ALA A 34 -23.20 -0.43 -5.73
N PRO A 35 -23.93 -1.26 -4.96
CA PRO A 35 -23.36 -2.04 -3.87
C PRO A 35 -22.25 -3.01 -4.31
N ALA A 36 -22.41 -3.62 -5.49
CA ALA A 36 -21.40 -4.53 -6.04
C ALA A 36 -20.08 -3.79 -6.35
N LEU A 37 -20.17 -2.58 -6.90
CA LEU A 37 -18.99 -1.78 -7.25
C LEU A 37 -18.30 -1.22 -6.00
N LYS A 38 -19.09 -0.82 -4.99
CA LYS A 38 -18.57 -0.44 -3.68
C LYS A 38 -17.79 -1.58 -3.03
N ASN A 39 -18.35 -2.79 -3.01
CA ASN A 39 -17.68 -3.95 -2.42
C ASN A 39 -16.39 -4.29 -3.18
N PHE A 40 -16.42 -4.24 -4.51
CA PHE A 40 -15.23 -4.47 -5.33
C PHE A 40 -14.08 -3.50 -4.99
N PHE A 41 -14.36 -2.20 -4.86
CA PHE A 41 -13.33 -1.24 -4.47
C PHE A 41 -12.84 -1.43 -3.02
N LEU A 42 -13.73 -1.83 -2.10
CA LEU A 42 -13.32 -2.15 -0.73
C LEU A 42 -12.42 -3.39 -0.66
N GLU A 43 -12.69 -4.41 -1.50
CA GLU A 43 -11.84 -5.59 -1.60
C GLU A 43 -10.43 -5.22 -2.06
N ILE A 44 -10.30 -4.39 -3.11
CA ILE A 44 -9.00 -3.92 -3.58
C ILE A 44 -8.31 -3.07 -2.50
N ALA A 45 -9.04 -2.16 -1.83
CA ALA A 45 -8.46 -1.38 -0.75
C ALA A 45 -7.86 -2.29 0.34
N GLU A 46 -8.57 -3.34 0.77
CA GLU A 46 -8.02 -4.26 1.78
C GLU A 46 -6.80 -5.05 1.26
N GLU A 47 -6.72 -5.35 -0.04
CA GLU A 47 -5.51 -5.92 -0.66
C GLU A 47 -4.31 -4.96 -0.55
N GLU A 48 -4.46 -3.68 -0.92
CA GLU A 48 -3.36 -2.69 -0.85
C GLU A 48 -2.90 -2.44 0.59
N LYS A 49 -3.83 -2.50 1.55
CA LYS A 49 -3.48 -2.45 2.97
C LYS A 49 -2.64 -3.65 3.40
N ASN A 50 -2.89 -4.84 2.85
CA ASN A 50 -2.07 -6.01 3.12
C ASN A 50 -0.70 -5.91 2.45
N HIS A 51 -0.62 -5.38 1.22
CA HIS A 51 0.66 -5.04 0.58
C HIS A 51 1.46 -4.05 1.42
N ALA A 52 0.85 -2.96 1.91
CA ALA A 52 1.49 -1.98 2.78
C ALA A 52 2.08 -2.61 4.06
N LYS A 53 1.38 -3.58 4.68
CA LYS A 53 1.89 -4.32 5.84
C LYS A 53 3.16 -5.10 5.47
N ILE A 54 3.15 -5.82 4.35
CA ILE A 54 4.30 -6.60 3.88
C ILE A 54 5.51 -5.68 3.65
N VAL A 55 5.31 -4.57 2.94
CA VAL A 55 6.39 -3.61 2.67
C VAL A 55 6.91 -2.98 3.96
N SER A 56 6.03 -2.68 4.93
CA SER A 56 6.44 -2.18 6.24
C SER A 56 7.33 -3.17 6.99
N GLU A 57 6.99 -4.46 6.97
CA GLU A 57 7.85 -5.50 7.57
C GLU A 57 9.20 -5.63 6.85
N LEU A 58 9.22 -5.54 5.51
CA LEU A 58 10.48 -5.53 4.75
C LEU A 58 11.37 -4.34 5.12
N ILE A 59 10.80 -3.14 5.33
CA ILE A 59 11.55 -1.97 5.78
C ILE A 59 12.18 -2.22 7.15
N LYS A 60 11.46 -2.84 8.09
CA LYS A 60 12.00 -3.16 9.41
C LYS A 60 13.18 -4.13 9.29
N VAL A 61 13.00 -5.23 8.55
CA VAL A 61 14.06 -6.23 8.33
C VAL A 61 15.29 -5.64 7.63
N CYS A 62 15.11 -4.75 6.66
CA CYS A 62 16.22 -4.13 5.95
C CYS A 62 16.86 -2.95 6.71
N GLY A 63 16.11 -2.32 7.62
CA GLY A 63 16.55 -1.17 8.42
C GLY A 63 17.21 -1.58 9.74
N GLU A 64 16.84 -2.73 10.29
CA GLU A 64 17.51 -3.35 11.44
C GLU A 64 18.73 -4.14 10.98
N GLY A 65 19.89 -3.50 10.98
CA GLY A 65 21.19 -4.16 10.89
C GLY A 65 22.29 -3.27 10.37
#